data_AF-A0A3S9WL44-F1
#
_entry.id   AF-A0A3S9WL44-F1
#
_cell.length_a   1.000
_cell.length_b   1.000
_cell.length_c   1.000
_cell.angle_alpha   90.00
_cell.angle_beta   90.00
_cell.angle_gamma   90.00
#
_symmetry.space_group_name_H-M   'P 1'
#
loop_
_entity.id
_entity.type
_entity.pdbx_description
1 polymer ?
#
loop_
_entity_poly.entity_id
_entity_poly.type
_entity_poly.pdbx_seq_one_letter_code
_entity_poly.pdbx_strand_id
1 'polypeptide(L)'
;MEQKPIEGQDALVPPDPETARRYLETVEAVVDRRDRAVDRRALARLQIGNAVVMAAFFVAFALVLRQDDVLASQIVLFILLVWGQLSTGMAQRTGMQWRMTRSRWPLLVGGAMIVIGAFVVFGFAALDTRLPVGVVLIPAAIVLVGVGGHGVVQLIRAAGDPRRPRPAPRPLPRRLRWGTVLVGVAFAVLTVLAGSPDDVLRSVITLLVMLCLVAWIAASASDLGLPAVGASWRWPHLTVFFVAACIPVGIVLGSGVLDNAGLAGMCAGVGVTASFVAVSFVAGHGERA
;
A
#
# COMPACT_ATOMS: atom_id res chain seq x y z
N MET A 1 -9.64 19.82 -35.09
CA MET A 1 -8.30 19.36 -34.65
C MET A 1 -7.54 19.03 -35.92
N GLU A 2 -6.67 19.94 -36.36
CA GLU A 2 -5.81 19.70 -37.53
C GLU A 2 -4.61 18.86 -37.07
N GLN A 3 -4.54 17.61 -37.52
CA GLN A 3 -3.35 16.79 -37.32
C GLN A 3 -2.21 17.40 -38.14
N LYS A 4 -1.04 17.62 -37.50
CA LYS A 4 0.18 18.01 -38.21
C LYS A 4 0.54 16.90 -39.20
N PRO A 5 0.73 17.21 -40.49
CA PRO A 5 1.12 16.22 -41.48
C PRO A 5 2.54 15.70 -41.18
N ILE A 6 2.72 14.39 -41.33
CA ILE A 6 4.02 13.72 -41.26
C ILE A 6 4.62 13.83 -42.67
N GLU A 7 5.83 14.37 -42.79
CA GLU A 7 6.51 14.52 -44.09
C GLU A 7 6.61 13.17 -44.82
N GLY A 8 6.12 13.13 -46.07
CA GLY A 8 6.18 11.95 -46.94
C GLY A 8 4.98 11.00 -46.88
N GLN A 9 3.93 11.32 -46.11
CA GLN A 9 2.64 10.60 -46.18
C GLN A 9 1.53 11.52 -46.64
N ASP A 10 0.87 11.16 -47.74
CA ASP A 10 -0.37 11.81 -48.17
C ASP A 10 -1.43 11.72 -47.07
N ALA A 11 -2.26 12.75 -46.97
CA ALA A 11 -3.35 12.79 -46.01
C ALA A 11 -4.22 11.53 -46.17
N LEU A 12 -4.36 10.77 -45.08
CA LEU A 12 -5.22 9.58 -45.05
C LEU A 12 -6.63 9.98 -45.50
N VAL A 13 -7.09 9.37 -46.60
CA VAL A 13 -8.45 9.57 -47.12
C VAL A 13 -9.44 9.22 -46.00
N PRO A 14 -10.46 10.06 -45.74
CA PRO A 14 -11.47 9.76 -44.74
C PRO A 14 -12.09 8.38 -45.05
N PRO A 15 -12.12 7.45 -44.08
CA PRO A 15 -12.68 6.13 -44.32
C PRO A 15 -14.15 6.25 -44.69
N ASP A 16 -14.61 5.36 -45.56
CA ASP A 16 -16.04 5.27 -45.87
C ASP A 16 -16.85 4.95 -44.60
N PRO A 17 -18.16 5.26 -44.57
CA PRO A 17 -18.97 5.10 -43.35
C PRO A 17 -19.02 3.66 -42.81
N GLU A 18 -18.87 2.67 -43.68
CA GLU A 18 -18.90 1.25 -43.31
C GLU A 18 -17.57 0.82 -42.67
N THR A 19 -16.45 1.28 -43.20
CA THR A 19 -15.11 1.09 -42.63
C THR A 19 -14.99 1.85 -41.32
N ALA A 20 -15.55 3.06 -41.22
CA ALA A 20 -15.62 3.80 -39.96
C ALA A 20 -16.41 3.04 -38.89
N ARG A 21 -17.55 2.42 -39.24
CA ARG A 21 -18.31 1.55 -38.33
C ARG A 21 -17.49 0.33 -37.90
N ARG A 22 -16.85 -0.38 -38.83
CA ARG A 22 -15.96 -1.50 -38.50
C ARG A 22 -14.80 -1.08 -37.59
N TYR A 23 -14.22 0.10 -37.79
CA TYR A 23 -13.19 0.63 -36.90
C TYR A 23 -13.75 0.88 -35.49
N LEU A 24 -14.96 1.46 -35.37
CA LEU A 24 -15.59 1.69 -34.07
C LEU A 24 -15.94 0.38 -33.35
N GLU A 25 -16.50 -0.61 -34.05
CA GLU A 25 -16.76 -1.95 -33.51
C GLU A 25 -15.46 -2.65 -33.08
N THR A 26 -14.38 -2.49 -33.86
CA THR A 26 -13.07 -3.02 -33.51
C THR A 26 -12.49 -2.29 -32.30
N VAL A 27 -12.70 -0.98 -32.18
CA VAL A 27 -12.30 -0.19 -31.01
C VAL A 27 -13.06 -0.66 -29.77
N GLU A 28 -14.37 -0.89 -29.87
CA GLU A 28 -15.15 -1.47 -28.77
C GLU A 28 -14.61 -2.86 -28.40
N ALA A 29 -14.39 -3.75 -29.37
CA ALA A 29 -13.82 -5.08 -29.11
C ALA A 29 -12.42 -5.02 -28.49
N VAL A 30 -11.59 -4.03 -28.83
CA VAL A 30 -10.28 -3.78 -28.24
C VAL A 30 -10.40 -3.23 -26.82
N VAL A 31 -11.32 -2.28 -26.59
CA VAL A 31 -11.66 -1.76 -25.26
C VAL A 31 -12.14 -2.91 -24.37
N ASP A 32 -12.96 -3.81 -24.89
CA ASP A 32 -13.53 -4.94 -24.17
C ASP A 32 -12.48 -6.00 -23.81
N ARG A 33 -11.59 -6.35 -24.75
CA ARG A 33 -10.41 -7.21 -24.46
C ARG A 33 -9.46 -6.58 -23.45
N ARG A 34 -9.35 -5.25 -23.47
CA ARG A 34 -8.47 -4.49 -22.60
C ARG A 34 -9.05 -4.27 -21.21
N ASP A 35 -10.36 -4.07 -21.10
CA ASP A 35 -11.07 -4.00 -19.83
C ASP A 35 -11.09 -5.36 -19.15
N ARG A 36 -11.17 -6.44 -19.96
CA ARG A 36 -10.88 -7.79 -19.46
C ARG A 36 -9.48 -7.86 -18.87
N ALA A 37 -8.46 -7.13 -19.35
CA ALA A 37 -7.08 -7.16 -18.84
C ALA A 37 -6.91 -6.69 -17.39
N VAL A 38 -7.82 -5.88 -16.85
CA VAL A 38 -7.76 -5.33 -15.49
C VAL A 38 -8.65 -6.13 -14.55
N ASP A 39 -8.12 -6.59 -13.42
CA ASP A 39 -8.95 -7.23 -12.38
C ASP A 39 -9.59 -6.18 -11.49
N ARG A 40 -10.74 -5.65 -11.93
CA ARG A 40 -11.51 -4.60 -11.24
C ARG A 40 -11.91 -5.02 -9.82
N ARG A 41 -12.27 -6.30 -9.62
CA ARG A 41 -12.65 -6.82 -8.29
C ARG A 41 -11.46 -6.87 -7.34
N ALA A 42 -10.30 -7.33 -7.80
CA ALA A 42 -9.10 -7.36 -6.98
C ALA A 42 -8.63 -5.93 -6.64
N LEU A 43 -8.74 -5.00 -7.59
CA LEU A 43 -8.41 -3.60 -7.36
C LEU A 43 -9.35 -2.96 -6.31
N ALA A 44 -10.66 -3.20 -6.42
CA ALA A 44 -11.62 -2.71 -5.43
C ALA A 44 -11.36 -3.26 -4.02
N ARG A 45 -11.02 -4.56 -3.90
CA ARG A 45 -10.61 -5.15 -2.60
C ARG A 45 -9.33 -4.53 -2.06
N LEU A 46 -8.34 -4.26 -2.92
CA LEU A 46 -7.11 -3.59 -2.52
C LEU A 46 -7.38 -2.17 -2.06
N GLN A 47 -8.29 -1.44 -2.71
CA GLN A 47 -8.70 -0.10 -2.31
C GLN A 47 -9.38 -0.11 -0.93
N ILE A 48 -10.30 -1.05 -0.67
CA ILE A 48 -10.91 -1.23 0.66
C ILE A 48 -9.82 -1.54 1.69
N GLY A 49 -8.93 -2.48 1.39
CA GLY A 49 -7.81 -2.84 2.28
C GLY A 49 -6.92 -1.64 2.60
N ASN A 50 -6.53 -0.85 1.60
CA ASN A 50 -5.75 0.36 1.78
C ASN A 50 -6.50 1.40 2.62
N ALA A 51 -7.81 1.57 2.44
CA ALA A 51 -8.59 2.48 3.28
C ALA A 51 -8.61 2.05 4.75
N VAL A 52 -8.73 0.74 5.03
CA VAL A 52 -8.65 0.19 6.39
C VAL A 52 -7.28 0.42 7.00
N VAL A 53 -6.20 0.16 6.26
CA VAL A 53 -4.82 0.38 6.75
C VAL A 53 -4.56 1.86 7.02
N MET A 54 -4.97 2.75 6.11
CA MET A 54 -4.85 4.19 6.29
C MET A 54 -5.65 4.68 7.51
N ALA A 55 -6.85 4.15 7.73
CA ALA A 55 -7.67 4.50 8.88
C ALA A 55 -7.01 4.05 10.19
N ALA A 56 -6.52 2.82 10.25
CA ALA A 56 -5.77 2.30 11.41
C ALA A 56 -4.50 3.13 11.67
N PHE A 57 -3.78 3.51 10.60
CA PHE A 57 -2.65 4.41 10.69
C PHE A 57 -3.02 5.77 11.29
N PHE A 58 -4.07 6.43 10.80
CA PHE A 58 -4.48 7.74 11.33
C PHE A 58 -4.78 7.68 12.82
N VAL A 59 -5.47 6.63 13.28
CA VAL A 59 -5.76 6.45 14.71
C VAL A 59 -4.48 6.22 15.50
N ALA A 60 -3.67 5.23 15.12
CA ALA A 60 -2.45 4.89 15.84
C ALA A 60 -1.47 6.07 15.88
N PHE A 61 -1.27 6.74 14.75
CA PHE A 61 -0.35 7.86 14.62
C PHE A 61 -0.82 9.08 15.42
N ALA A 62 -2.12 9.39 15.43
CA ALA A 62 -2.65 10.49 16.24
C ALA A 62 -2.53 10.22 17.74
N LEU A 63 -2.78 8.99 18.19
CA LEU A 63 -2.62 8.61 19.60
C LEU A 63 -1.16 8.75 20.05
N VAL A 64 -0.24 8.28 19.23
CA VAL A 64 1.20 8.40 19.48
C VAL A 64 1.66 9.85 19.48
N LEU A 65 1.21 10.66 18.51
CA LEU A 65 1.61 12.07 18.43
C LEU A 65 1.15 12.87 19.65
N ARG A 66 -0.03 12.55 20.20
CA ARG A 66 -0.55 13.17 21.43
C ARG A 66 0.23 12.80 22.69
N GLN A 67 1.09 11.79 22.63
CA GLN A 67 1.99 11.37 23.72
C GLN A 67 3.39 12.01 23.58
N ASP A 68 3.61 12.85 22.57
CA ASP A 68 4.90 13.48 22.25
C ASP A 68 6.07 12.48 22.05
N ASP A 69 5.76 11.21 21.77
CA ASP A 69 6.77 10.20 21.46
C ASP A 69 7.15 10.27 19.97
N VAL A 70 8.23 11.02 19.71
CA VAL A 70 8.80 11.22 18.38
C VAL A 70 9.22 9.90 17.74
N LEU A 71 9.70 8.95 18.53
CA LEU A 71 10.27 7.71 17.99
C LEU A 71 9.17 6.72 17.63
N ALA A 72 8.17 6.59 18.49
CA ALA A 72 6.92 5.91 18.18
C ALA A 72 6.28 6.43 16.88
N SER A 73 6.30 7.75 16.69
CA SER A 73 5.80 8.40 15.47
C SER A 73 6.58 7.92 14.24
N GLN A 74 7.91 7.89 14.34
CA GLN A 74 8.79 7.41 13.25
C GLN A 74 8.55 5.93 12.91
N ILE A 75 8.34 5.07 13.91
CA ILE A 75 7.99 3.65 13.71
C ILE A 75 6.69 3.53 12.92
N VAL A 76 5.63 4.22 13.34
CA VAL A 76 4.32 4.17 12.69
C VAL A 76 4.40 4.69 11.25
N LEU A 77 5.16 5.77 11.02
CA LEU A 77 5.41 6.32 9.68
C LEU A 77 6.19 5.33 8.79
N PHE A 78 7.22 4.67 9.32
CA PHE A 78 7.98 3.65 8.57
C PHE A 78 7.06 2.53 8.08
N ILE A 79 6.20 2.01 8.96
CA ILE A 79 5.26 0.94 8.63
C ILE A 79 4.34 1.36 7.48
N LEU A 80 3.82 2.60 7.54
CA LEU A 80 2.97 3.15 6.49
C LEU A 80 3.70 3.23 5.16
N LEU A 81 4.93 3.71 5.16
CA LEU A 81 5.73 3.88 3.94
C LEU A 81 6.04 2.53 3.30
N VAL A 82 6.43 1.53 4.08
CA VAL A 82 6.63 0.16 3.59
C VAL A 82 5.33 -0.40 3.01
N TRP A 83 4.20 -0.23 3.70
CA TRP A 83 2.89 -0.62 3.18
C TRP A 83 2.55 0.10 1.86
N GLY A 84 2.82 1.40 1.75
CA GLY A 84 2.60 2.19 0.54
C GLY A 84 3.35 1.62 -0.66
N GLN A 85 4.61 1.20 -0.47
CA GLN A 85 5.41 0.59 -1.52
C GLN A 85 4.90 -0.82 -1.89
N LEU A 86 4.61 -1.66 -0.90
CA LEU A 86 4.07 -3.01 -1.12
C LEU A 86 2.71 -2.97 -1.84
N SER A 87 1.81 -2.10 -1.39
CA SER A 87 0.46 -1.94 -1.96
C SER A 87 0.50 -1.38 -3.39
N THR A 88 1.49 -0.53 -3.72
CA THR A 88 1.74 -0.08 -5.09
C THR A 88 2.07 -1.27 -6.00
N GLY A 89 2.92 -2.20 -5.55
CA GLY A 89 3.21 -3.44 -6.27
C GLY A 89 1.98 -4.32 -6.48
N MET A 90 1.16 -4.48 -5.44
CA MET A 90 -0.11 -5.21 -5.52
C MET A 90 -1.06 -4.58 -6.54
N ALA A 91 -1.13 -3.24 -6.59
CA ALA A 91 -1.95 -2.49 -7.54
C ALA A 91 -1.48 -2.69 -8.98
N GLN A 92 -0.17 -2.59 -9.23
CA GLN A 92 0.43 -2.82 -10.55
C GLN A 92 0.09 -4.22 -11.07
N ARG A 93 0.18 -5.27 -10.23
CA ARG A 93 -0.22 -6.65 -10.58
C ARG A 93 -1.70 -6.76 -11.00
N THR A 94 -2.59 -6.01 -10.34
CA THR A 94 -4.01 -6.02 -10.70
C THR A 94 -4.33 -5.33 -12.02
N GLY A 95 -3.30 -4.76 -12.68
CA GLY A 95 -3.43 -4.08 -13.97
C GLY A 95 -3.76 -2.59 -13.80
N MET A 96 -3.48 -2.00 -12.63
CA MET A 96 -3.65 -0.56 -12.44
C MET A 96 -2.70 0.20 -13.36
N GLN A 97 -3.22 0.69 -14.49
CA GLN A 97 -2.53 1.65 -15.34
C GLN A 97 -2.98 3.06 -14.95
N TRP A 98 -2.03 3.90 -14.52
CA TRP A 98 -2.26 5.34 -14.34
C TRP A 98 -2.54 5.96 -15.70
N ARG A 99 -3.80 5.96 -16.12
CA ARG A 99 -4.25 6.69 -17.30
C ARG A 99 -5.15 7.84 -16.88
N MET A 100 -4.58 9.03 -17.01
CA MET A 100 -5.27 10.31 -16.87
C MET A 100 -6.28 10.43 -18.03
N THR A 101 -7.51 9.99 -17.81
CA THR A 101 -8.62 10.29 -18.72
C THR A 101 -9.39 11.47 -18.14
N ARG A 102 -9.81 12.41 -18.98
CA ARG A 102 -10.50 13.65 -18.55
C ARG A 102 -11.74 13.34 -17.70
N SER A 103 -12.41 12.22 -17.98
CA SER A 103 -13.55 11.68 -17.22
C SER A 103 -13.20 11.22 -15.79
N ARG A 104 -11.95 10.81 -15.52
CA ARG A 104 -11.49 10.39 -14.18
C ARG A 104 -10.97 11.54 -13.32
N TRP A 105 -10.86 12.74 -13.89
CA TRP A 105 -10.35 13.91 -13.18
C TRP A 105 -11.21 14.28 -11.95
N PRO A 106 -12.56 14.31 -12.02
CA PRO A 106 -13.38 14.59 -10.84
C PRO A 106 -13.21 13.55 -9.72
N LEU A 107 -13.01 12.27 -10.08
CA LEU A 107 -12.75 11.19 -9.14
C LEU A 107 -11.38 11.37 -8.44
N LEU A 108 -10.34 11.73 -9.20
CA LEU A 108 -9.01 12.00 -8.64
C LEU A 108 -9.01 13.21 -7.74
N VAL A 109 -9.64 14.31 -8.16
CA VAL A 109 -9.74 15.54 -7.36
C VAL A 109 -10.60 15.31 -6.13
N GLY A 110 -11.75 14.65 -6.26
CA GLY A 110 -12.60 14.29 -5.12
C GLY A 110 -11.86 13.40 -4.12
N GLY A 111 -11.16 12.37 -4.60
CA GLY A 111 -10.32 11.51 -3.76
C GLY A 111 -9.18 12.28 -3.07
N ALA A 112 -8.48 13.14 -3.80
CA ALA A 112 -7.43 14.00 -3.26
C ALA A 112 -7.98 14.95 -2.19
N MET A 113 -9.14 15.57 -2.43
CA MET A 113 -9.81 16.45 -1.46
C MET A 113 -10.22 15.71 -0.19
N ILE A 114 -10.72 14.47 -0.30
CA ILE A 114 -11.03 13.63 0.86
C ILE A 114 -9.76 13.34 1.68
N VAL A 115 -8.66 12.98 1.01
CA VAL A 115 -7.39 12.69 1.67
C VAL A 115 -6.82 13.95 2.33
N ILE A 116 -6.80 15.08 1.62
CA ILE A 116 -6.35 16.37 2.17
C ILE A 116 -7.20 16.77 3.37
N GLY A 117 -8.53 16.67 3.26
CA GLY A 117 -9.45 16.94 4.37
C GLY A 117 -9.18 16.05 5.58
N ALA A 118 -8.95 14.75 5.36
CA ALA A 118 -8.58 13.82 6.42
C ALA A 118 -7.25 14.22 7.08
N PHE A 119 -6.24 14.63 6.31
CA PHE A 119 -4.96 15.11 6.85
C PHE A 119 -5.10 16.40 7.66
N VAL A 120 -5.94 17.34 7.22
CA VAL A 120 -6.21 18.58 7.95
C VAL A 120 -6.88 18.27 9.30
N VAL A 121 -7.95 17.47 9.29
CA VAL A 121 -8.64 17.05 10.52
C VAL A 121 -7.72 16.24 11.41
N PHE A 122 -6.87 15.38 10.83
CA PHE A 122 -5.84 14.65 11.56
C PHE A 122 -4.88 15.60 12.27
N GLY A 123 -4.36 16.62 11.59
CA GLY A 123 -3.46 17.61 12.18
C GLY A 123 -4.08 18.28 13.40
N PHE A 124 -5.34 18.72 13.30
CA PHE A 124 -6.07 19.27 14.44
C PHE A 124 -6.27 18.24 15.57
N ALA A 125 -6.73 17.03 15.24
CA ALA A 125 -7.03 15.99 16.23
C ALA A 125 -5.79 15.45 16.95
N ALA A 126 -4.62 15.48 16.29
CA ALA A 126 -3.36 14.97 16.80
C ALA A 126 -2.56 16.04 17.57
N LEU A 127 -2.60 17.30 17.13
CA LEU A 127 -1.82 18.38 17.75
C LEU A 127 -2.55 19.10 18.88
N ASP A 128 -3.89 19.14 18.87
CA ASP A 128 -4.67 19.74 19.95
C ASP A 128 -5.08 18.70 20.98
N THR A 129 -4.27 18.57 22.03
CA THR A 129 -4.51 17.62 23.14
C THR A 129 -5.72 17.98 24.00
N ARG A 130 -6.31 19.17 23.84
CA ARG A 130 -7.53 19.59 24.57
C ARG A 130 -8.79 18.94 24.01
N LEU A 131 -8.74 18.46 22.77
CA LEU A 131 -9.87 17.80 22.13
C LEU A 131 -10.11 16.40 22.73
N PRO A 132 -11.37 15.93 22.86
CA PRO A 132 -11.66 14.57 23.31
C PRO A 132 -10.93 13.51 22.48
N VAL A 133 -10.48 12.42 23.10
CA VAL A 133 -9.76 11.33 22.40
C VAL A 133 -10.60 10.75 21.26
N GLY A 134 -11.93 10.74 21.38
CA GLY A 134 -12.84 10.30 20.31
C GLY A 134 -12.70 11.06 18.98
N VAL A 135 -12.20 12.30 19.00
CA VAL A 135 -11.97 13.11 17.79
C VAL A 135 -10.90 12.49 16.88
N VAL A 136 -10.00 11.68 17.43
CA VAL A 136 -8.98 10.92 16.68
C VAL A 136 -9.60 9.94 15.68
N LEU A 137 -10.85 9.53 15.88
CA LEU A 137 -11.55 8.61 14.98
C LEU A 137 -12.09 9.31 13.72
N ILE A 138 -12.19 10.64 13.70
CA ILE A 138 -12.81 11.38 12.59
C ILE A 138 -12.02 11.24 11.28
N PRO A 139 -10.68 11.44 11.23
CA PRO A 139 -9.90 11.24 10.01
C PRO A 139 -10.02 9.81 9.46
N ALA A 140 -10.01 8.82 10.37
CA ALA A 140 -10.18 7.42 10.03
C ALA A 140 -11.56 7.15 9.42
N ALA A 141 -12.63 7.71 9.99
CA ALA A 141 -13.98 7.62 9.46
C ALA A 141 -14.10 8.27 8.08
N ILE A 142 -13.50 9.46 7.87
CA ILE A 142 -13.49 10.16 6.57
C ILE A 142 -12.86 9.27 5.50
N VAL A 143 -11.71 8.64 5.79
CA VAL A 143 -11.01 7.78 4.82
C VAL A 143 -11.78 6.48 4.56
N LEU A 144 -12.34 5.86 5.60
CA LEU A 144 -13.16 4.66 5.44
C LEU A 144 -14.41 4.91 4.61
N VAL A 145 -15.16 5.99 4.89
CA VAL A 145 -16.38 6.31 4.16
C VAL A 145 -16.06 6.78 2.74
N GLY A 146 -15.08 7.68 2.58
CA GLY A 146 -14.70 8.22 1.28
C GLY A 146 -14.00 7.20 0.39
N VAL A 147 -12.79 6.78 0.78
CA VAL A 147 -11.95 5.88 -0.04
C VAL A 147 -12.46 4.44 0.03
N GLY A 148 -12.81 3.97 1.22
CA GLY A 148 -13.33 2.62 1.43
C GLY A 148 -14.73 2.43 0.85
N GLY A 149 -15.65 3.37 1.10
CA GLY A 149 -16.99 3.35 0.50
C GLY A 149 -16.94 3.41 -1.03
N HIS A 150 -16.03 4.21 -1.61
CA HIS A 150 -15.81 4.18 -3.05
C HIS A 150 -15.33 2.80 -3.53
N GLY A 151 -14.40 2.15 -2.81
CA GLY A 151 -13.97 0.79 -3.09
C GLY A 151 -15.11 -0.24 -3.03
N VAL A 152 -16.03 -0.11 -2.06
CA VAL A 152 -17.22 -0.96 -1.97
C VAL A 152 -18.14 -0.75 -3.18
N VAL A 153 -18.40 0.49 -3.57
CA VAL A 153 -19.20 0.79 -4.78
C VAL A 153 -18.56 0.19 -6.03
N GLN A 154 -17.23 0.30 -6.18
CA GLN A 154 -16.51 -0.34 -7.28
C GLN A 154 -16.63 -1.87 -7.23
N LEU A 155 -16.57 -2.46 -6.05
CA LEU A 155 -16.72 -3.92 -5.87
C LEU A 155 -18.12 -4.39 -6.26
N ILE A 156 -19.17 -3.64 -5.89
CA ILE A 156 -20.55 -3.92 -6.26
C ILE A 156 -20.71 -3.82 -7.78
N ARG A 157 -20.19 -2.76 -8.41
CA ARG A 157 -20.23 -2.60 -9.88
C ARG A 157 -19.48 -3.71 -10.61
N ALA A 158 -18.34 -4.15 -10.07
CA ALA A 158 -17.55 -5.24 -10.64
C ALA A 158 -18.09 -6.64 -10.31
N ALA A 159 -19.17 -6.77 -9.52
CA ALA A 159 -19.73 -8.05 -9.10
C ALA A 159 -20.37 -8.85 -10.26
N GLY A 160 -20.66 -8.20 -11.39
CA GLY A 160 -21.11 -8.85 -12.63
C GLY A 160 -19.97 -9.37 -13.53
N ASP A 161 -18.73 -8.91 -13.33
CA ASP A 161 -17.62 -9.22 -14.26
C ASP A 161 -17.23 -10.71 -14.20
N PRO A 162 -16.95 -11.39 -15.33
CA PRO A 162 -16.51 -12.78 -15.32
C PRO A 162 -15.28 -13.00 -14.42
N ARG A 163 -15.33 -14.03 -13.56
CA ARG A 163 -14.19 -14.36 -12.70
C ARG A 163 -13.03 -14.86 -13.55
N ARG A 164 -11.88 -14.20 -13.45
CA ARG A 164 -10.67 -14.65 -14.11
C ARG A 164 -10.08 -15.90 -13.45
N PRO A 165 -9.55 -16.86 -14.23
CA PRO A 165 -8.75 -17.94 -13.70
C PRO A 165 -7.58 -17.39 -12.89
N ARG A 166 -7.38 -17.89 -11.67
CA ARG A 166 -6.22 -17.53 -10.86
C ARG A 166 -5.03 -18.38 -11.31
N PRO A 167 -3.88 -17.77 -11.64
CA PRO A 167 -2.67 -18.54 -11.92
C PRO A 167 -2.28 -19.37 -10.70
N ALA A 168 -1.71 -20.56 -10.94
CA ALA A 168 -1.26 -21.44 -9.87
C ALA A 168 -0.18 -20.74 -9.02
N PRO A 169 -0.18 -20.93 -7.68
CA PRO A 169 0.89 -20.43 -6.83
C PRO A 169 2.25 -20.98 -7.29
N ARG A 170 3.26 -20.12 -7.33
CA ARG A 170 4.65 -20.54 -7.64
C ARG A 170 5.57 -20.21 -6.47
N PRO A 171 6.60 -21.03 -6.22
CA PRO A 171 7.60 -20.71 -5.21
C PRO A 171 8.26 -19.37 -5.56
N LEU A 172 8.52 -18.55 -4.53
CA LEU A 172 9.18 -17.26 -4.73
C LEU A 172 10.59 -17.48 -5.30
N PRO A 173 11.02 -16.70 -6.32
CA PRO A 173 12.39 -16.72 -6.79
C PRO A 173 13.33 -16.20 -5.68
N ARG A 174 14.59 -16.65 -5.71
CA ARG A 174 15.58 -16.39 -4.65
C ARG A 174 15.69 -14.89 -4.29
N ARG A 175 15.61 -14.00 -5.28
CA ARG A 175 15.66 -12.54 -5.10
C ARG A 175 14.49 -12.02 -4.25
N LEU A 176 13.26 -12.44 -4.54
CA LEU A 176 12.05 -12.01 -3.80
C LEU A 176 11.96 -12.64 -2.40
N ARG A 177 12.55 -13.82 -2.20
CA ARG A 177 12.72 -14.40 -0.86
C ARG A 177 13.59 -13.51 0.02
N TRP A 178 14.75 -13.10 -0.49
CA TRP A 178 15.64 -12.17 0.21
C TRP A 178 14.97 -10.82 0.47
N GLY A 179 14.22 -10.28 -0.51
CA GLY A 179 13.43 -9.07 -0.29
C GLY A 179 12.40 -9.22 0.85
N THR A 180 11.71 -10.35 0.91
CA THR A 180 10.74 -10.65 1.99
C THR A 180 11.43 -10.79 3.35
N VAL A 181 12.58 -11.48 3.41
CA VAL A 181 13.39 -11.60 4.64
C VAL A 181 13.92 -10.23 5.08
N LEU A 182 14.39 -9.40 4.15
CA LEU A 182 14.88 -8.05 4.45
C LEU A 182 13.79 -7.18 5.07
N VAL A 183 12.52 -7.32 4.62
CA VAL A 183 11.39 -6.63 5.24
C VAL A 183 11.25 -7.09 6.68
N GLY A 184 11.28 -8.40 6.92
CA GLY A 184 11.24 -8.96 8.28
C GLY A 184 12.36 -8.47 9.18
N VAL A 185 13.60 -8.40 8.68
CA VAL A 185 14.74 -7.86 9.43
C VAL A 185 14.51 -6.40 9.79
N ALA A 186 14.00 -5.57 8.88
CA ALA A 186 13.71 -4.17 9.17
C ALA A 186 12.65 -4.03 10.28
N PHE A 187 11.56 -4.81 10.22
CA PHE A 187 10.55 -4.83 11.28
C PHE A 187 11.08 -5.38 12.61
N ALA A 188 11.97 -6.38 12.57
CA ALA A 188 12.61 -6.93 13.75
C ALA A 188 13.50 -5.90 14.44
N VAL A 189 14.31 -5.16 13.67
CA VAL A 189 15.12 -4.05 14.20
C VAL A 189 14.22 -3.01 14.86
N LEU A 190 13.14 -2.57 14.19
CA LEU A 190 12.18 -1.63 14.79
C LEU A 190 11.52 -2.16 16.06
N THR A 191 11.23 -3.45 16.11
CA THR A 191 10.65 -4.11 17.28
C THR A 191 11.61 -4.15 18.46
N VAL A 192 12.89 -4.44 18.21
CA VAL A 192 13.94 -4.39 19.23
C VAL A 192 14.12 -2.97 19.75
N LEU A 193 14.14 -1.98 18.85
CA LEU A 193 14.24 -0.57 19.22
C LEU A 193 13.03 -0.07 20.00
N ALA A 194 11.83 -0.57 19.70
CA ALA A 194 10.62 -0.21 20.42
C ALA A 194 10.71 -0.55 21.92
N GLY A 195 11.46 -1.60 22.28
CA GLY A 195 11.67 -2.02 23.67
C GLY A 195 12.98 -1.53 24.31
N SER A 196 13.85 -0.83 23.57
CA SER A 196 15.17 -0.42 24.08
C SER A 196 15.05 0.72 25.11
N PRO A 197 15.73 0.63 26.27
CA PRO A 197 15.71 1.68 27.31
C PRO A 197 16.64 2.87 27.01
N ASP A 198 17.57 2.76 26.05
CA ASP A 198 18.52 3.82 25.70
C ASP A 198 18.00 4.68 24.54
N ASP A 199 17.66 5.94 24.84
CA ASP A 199 17.11 6.91 23.89
C ASP A 199 18.10 7.34 22.79
N VAL A 200 19.40 7.39 23.08
CA VAL A 200 20.41 7.80 22.10
C VAL A 200 20.58 6.72 21.05
N LEU A 201 20.70 5.47 21.51
CA LEU A 201 20.78 4.31 20.63
C LEU A 201 19.49 4.15 19.81
N ARG A 202 18.32 4.37 20.43
CA ARG A 202 17.01 4.35 19.77
C ARG A 202 16.96 5.38 18.63
N SER A 203 17.39 6.61 18.87
CA SER A 203 17.37 7.70 17.87
C SER A 203 18.31 7.44 16.70
N VAL A 204 19.57 7.05 16.97
CA VAL A 204 20.57 6.78 15.92
C VAL A 204 20.15 5.62 15.02
N ILE A 205 19.67 4.52 15.60
CA ILE A 205 19.28 3.37 14.79
C ILE A 205 17.97 3.66 14.04
N THR A 206 17.03 4.39 14.63
CA THR A 206 15.79 4.76 13.91
C THR A 206 16.11 5.66 12.71
N LEU A 207 17.06 6.61 12.86
CA LEU A 207 17.55 7.43 11.75
C LEU A 207 18.18 6.56 10.65
N LEU A 208 19.03 5.59 11.01
CA LEU A 208 19.63 4.65 10.07
C LEU A 208 18.59 3.80 9.35
N VAL A 209 17.58 3.30 10.06
CA VAL A 209 16.47 2.54 9.48
C VAL A 209 15.67 3.41 8.51
N MET A 210 15.45 4.68 8.83
CA MET A 210 14.76 5.60 7.94
C MET A 210 15.59 5.95 6.70
N LEU A 211 16.91 6.08 6.85
CA LEU A 211 17.82 6.25 5.71
C LEU A 211 17.82 5.00 4.81
N CYS A 212 17.85 3.81 5.40
CA CYS A 212 17.69 2.55 4.67
C CYS A 212 16.35 2.50 3.93
N LEU A 213 15.26 2.97 4.54
CA LEU A 213 13.96 3.06 3.87
C LEU A 213 14.01 4.01 2.67
N VAL A 214 14.63 5.17 2.80
CA VAL A 214 14.80 6.13 1.69
C VAL A 214 15.60 5.50 0.56
N ALA A 215 16.71 4.81 0.88
CA ALA A 215 17.48 4.08 -0.12
C ALA A 215 16.66 2.96 -0.79
N TRP A 216 15.81 2.27 -0.02
CA TRP A 216 14.94 1.21 -0.53
C TRP A 216 13.80 1.75 -1.41
N ILE A 217 13.27 2.94 -1.07
CA ILE A 217 12.31 3.68 -1.91
C ILE A 217 12.99 4.12 -3.20
N ALA A 218 14.23 4.63 -3.15
CA ALA A 218 14.97 4.97 -4.37
C ALA A 218 15.23 3.72 -5.25
N ALA A 219 15.39 2.56 -4.63
CA ALA A 219 15.52 1.28 -5.31
C ALA A 219 14.17 0.65 -5.71
N SER A 220 13.03 1.35 -5.60
CA SER A 220 11.69 0.79 -5.86
C SER A 220 11.48 0.32 -7.31
N ALA A 221 12.27 0.83 -8.26
CA ALA A 221 12.26 0.43 -9.66
C ALA A 221 13.09 -0.84 -9.96
N SER A 222 13.82 -1.36 -8.96
CA SER A 222 14.65 -2.57 -9.13
C SER A 222 13.86 -3.87 -8.90
N ASP A 223 14.43 -4.99 -9.33
CA ASP A 223 13.89 -6.34 -9.08
C ASP A 223 13.78 -6.70 -7.58
N LEU A 224 14.50 -5.98 -6.72
CA LEU A 224 14.46 -6.12 -5.26
C LEU A 224 13.62 -5.02 -4.58
N GLY A 225 12.99 -4.15 -5.38
CA GLY A 225 12.14 -3.08 -4.90
C GLY A 225 10.96 -3.62 -4.10
N LEU A 226 10.56 -2.89 -3.05
CA LEU A 226 9.35 -3.20 -2.27
C LEU A 226 8.10 -3.42 -3.14
N PRO A 227 7.87 -2.69 -4.25
CA PRO A 227 6.77 -3.00 -5.16
C PRO A 227 6.85 -4.42 -5.77
N ALA A 228 8.03 -4.89 -6.18
CA ALA A 228 8.21 -6.23 -6.72
C ALA A 228 7.90 -7.31 -5.66
N VAL A 229 8.35 -7.09 -4.42
CA VAL A 229 8.04 -7.95 -3.27
C VAL A 229 6.52 -7.98 -3.02
N GLY A 230 5.88 -6.82 -2.93
CA GLY A 230 4.44 -6.70 -2.71
C GLY A 230 3.59 -7.34 -3.81
N ALA A 231 4.01 -7.25 -5.07
CA ALA A 231 3.36 -7.91 -6.19
C ALA A 231 3.36 -9.44 -6.05
N SER A 232 4.40 -10.03 -5.45
CA SER A 232 4.50 -11.49 -5.27
C SER A 232 3.70 -12.03 -4.08
N TRP A 233 3.43 -11.19 -3.08
CA TRP A 233 2.84 -11.60 -1.81
C TRP A 233 1.40 -12.10 -1.92
N ARG A 234 1.10 -13.13 -1.11
CA ARG A 234 -0.23 -13.71 -0.89
C ARG A 234 -0.72 -13.44 0.53
N TRP A 235 -1.95 -13.84 0.84
CA TRP A 235 -2.54 -13.64 2.16
C TRP A 235 -1.65 -14.08 3.34
N PRO A 236 -0.92 -15.22 3.31
CA PRO A 236 0.01 -15.58 4.40
C PRO A 236 1.11 -14.55 4.66
N HIS A 237 1.59 -13.88 3.61
CA HIS A 237 2.64 -12.85 3.71
C HIS A 237 2.05 -11.57 4.29
N LEU A 238 0.84 -11.22 3.85
CA LEU A 238 0.10 -10.06 4.37
C LEU A 238 -0.25 -10.25 5.85
N THR A 239 -0.68 -11.44 6.27
CA THR A 239 -0.97 -11.72 7.69
C THR A 239 0.28 -11.58 8.55
N VAL A 240 1.41 -12.17 8.12
CA VAL A 240 2.68 -12.02 8.86
C VAL A 240 3.12 -10.56 8.90
N PHE A 241 2.98 -9.82 7.80
CA PHE A 241 3.29 -8.40 7.75
C PHE A 241 2.45 -7.59 8.74
N PHE A 242 1.12 -7.76 8.77
CA PHE A 242 0.27 -7.02 9.68
C PHE A 242 0.51 -7.38 11.14
N VAL A 243 0.76 -8.66 11.45
CA VAL A 243 1.16 -9.08 12.80
C VAL A 243 2.46 -8.39 13.19
N ALA A 244 3.48 -8.43 12.32
CA ALA A 244 4.77 -7.78 12.57
C ALA A 244 4.66 -6.25 12.69
N ALA A 245 3.73 -5.62 11.99
CA ALA A 245 3.46 -4.18 12.10
C ALA A 245 2.78 -3.80 13.41
N CYS A 246 1.89 -4.65 13.94
CA CYS A 246 1.21 -4.40 15.21
C CYS A 246 2.14 -4.52 16.42
N ILE A 247 3.16 -5.40 16.35
CA ILE A 247 4.08 -5.67 17.46
C ILE A 247 4.81 -4.42 17.98
N PRO A 248 5.58 -3.66 17.16
CA PRO A 248 6.32 -2.51 17.65
C PRO A 248 5.37 -1.39 18.13
N VAL A 249 4.22 -1.22 17.46
CA VAL A 249 3.18 -0.26 17.89
C VAL A 249 2.60 -0.65 19.25
N GLY A 250 2.32 -1.93 19.47
CA GLY A 250 1.83 -2.46 20.74
C GLY A 250 2.85 -2.33 21.87
N ILE A 251 4.13 -2.57 21.60
CA ILE A 251 5.21 -2.39 22.59
C ILE A 251 5.32 -0.91 22.99
N VAL A 252 5.29 -0.01 22.02
CA VAL A 252 5.33 1.43 22.26
C VAL A 252 4.14 1.89 23.11
N LEU A 253 2.92 1.56 22.69
CA LEU A 253 1.70 1.99 23.38
C LEU A 253 1.52 1.30 24.75
N GLY A 254 2.07 0.10 24.92
CA GLY A 254 2.00 -0.70 26.13
C GLY A 254 3.21 -0.56 27.07
N SER A 255 4.18 0.30 26.74
CA SER A 255 5.43 0.46 27.48
C SER A 255 5.24 0.81 28.97
N GLY A 256 4.15 1.49 29.32
CA GLY A 256 3.79 1.79 30.72
C GLY A 256 3.23 0.61 31.52
N VAL A 257 2.96 -0.55 30.89
CA VAL A 257 2.37 -1.75 31.52
C VAL A 257 3.36 -2.92 31.51
N LEU A 258 4.41 -2.87 30.69
CA LEU A 258 5.37 -3.96 30.52
C LEU A 258 6.59 -3.76 31.42
N ASP A 259 6.67 -4.53 32.52
CA ASP A 259 7.79 -4.50 33.48
C ASP A 259 9.17 -4.79 32.84
N ASN A 260 9.22 -5.39 31.65
CA ASN A 260 10.48 -5.72 30.96
C ASN A 260 10.39 -5.56 29.43
N ALA A 261 10.12 -4.33 28.98
CA ALA A 261 9.94 -3.98 27.57
C ALA A 261 11.12 -4.39 26.66
N GLY A 262 12.36 -4.37 27.17
CA GLY A 262 13.55 -4.76 26.41
C GLY A 262 13.57 -6.23 26.01
N LEU A 263 13.27 -7.13 26.96
CA LEU A 263 13.19 -8.56 26.69
C LEU A 263 12.00 -8.87 25.76
N ALA A 264 10.86 -8.21 25.97
CA ALA A 264 9.70 -8.33 25.09
C ALA A 264 10.02 -7.92 23.64
N GLY A 265 10.70 -6.78 23.46
CA GLY A 265 11.16 -6.31 22.15
C GLY A 265 12.14 -7.27 21.48
N MET A 266 13.08 -7.84 22.24
CA MET A 266 14.04 -8.81 21.70
C MET A 266 13.36 -10.11 21.25
N CYS A 267 12.54 -10.72 22.12
CA CYS A 267 11.81 -11.94 21.80
C CYS A 267 10.87 -11.74 20.60
N ALA A 268 10.15 -10.62 20.57
CA ALA A 268 9.25 -10.29 19.48
C ALA A 268 10.01 -10.04 18.17
N GLY A 269 11.16 -9.37 18.20
CA GLY A 269 12.02 -9.16 17.02
C GLY A 269 12.54 -10.47 16.41
N VAL A 270 12.98 -11.42 17.26
CA VAL A 270 13.36 -12.77 16.81
C VAL A 270 12.17 -13.50 16.19
N GLY A 271 10.99 -13.44 16.83
CA GLY A 271 9.76 -14.03 16.31
C GLY A 271 9.33 -13.46 14.96
N VAL A 272 9.44 -12.13 14.78
CA VAL A 272 9.18 -11.46 13.49
C VAL A 272 10.14 -11.97 12.42
N THR A 273 11.44 -12.01 12.71
CA THR A 273 12.44 -12.50 11.75
C THR A 273 12.16 -13.95 11.34
N ALA A 274 11.93 -14.83 12.31
CA ALA A 274 11.62 -16.23 12.06
C ALA A 274 10.34 -16.40 11.22
N SER A 275 9.31 -15.60 11.50
CA SER A 275 8.06 -15.62 10.74
C SER A 275 8.25 -15.19 9.28
N PHE A 276 9.06 -14.16 9.03
CA PHE A 276 9.38 -13.72 7.66
C PHE A 276 10.28 -14.71 6.91
N VAL A 277 11.22 -15.36 7.61
CA VAL A 277 11.99 -16.46 7.03
C VAL A 277 11.06 -17.60 6.64
N ALA A 278 10.16 -18.03 7.53
CA ALA A 278 9.20 -19.10 7.26
C ALA A 278 8.27 -18.75 6.08
N VAL A 279 7.71 -17.54 6.06
CA VAL A 279 6.78 -17.13 5.00
C VAL A 279 7.49 -16.95 3.65
N SER A 280 8.80 -16.69 3.63
CA SER A 280 9.57 -16.62 2.38
C SER A 280 9.62 -17.95 1.61
N PHE A 281 9.35 -19.07 2.26
CA PHE A 281 9.23 -20.39 1.62
C PHE A 281 7.80 -20.71 1.17
N VAL A 282 6.81 -19.92 1.57
CA VAL A 282 5.42 -20.08 1.11
C VAL A 282 5.30 -19.61 -0.33
N ALA A 283 4.58 -20.37 -1.15
CA ALA A 283 4.36 -20.00 -2.56
C ALA A 283 3.68 -18.63 -2.68
N GLY A 284 4.26 -17.76 -3.52
CA GLY A 284 3.71 -16.47 -3.88
C GLY A 284 2.71 -16.57 -5.02
N HIS A 285 2.28 -15.41 -5.53
CA HIS A 285 1.52 -15.34 -6.77
C HIS A 285 2.42 -15.74 -7.96
N GLY A 286 1.92 -16.59 -8.84
CA GLY A 286 2.61 -16.92 -10.09
C GLY A 286 2.59 -15.74 -11.08
N GLU A 287 3.64 -15.64 -11.89
CA GLU A 287 3.67 -14.75 -13.06
C GLU A 287 2.61 -15.19 -14.08
N ARG A 288 1.92 -14.20 -14.65
CA ARG A 288 1.01 -14.43 -15.79
C ARG A 288 1.91 -14.58 -17.04
N ALA A 289 1.81 -15.71 -17.70
CA ALA A 289 2.40 -15.92 -19.02
C ALA A 289 1.75 -14.99 -20.05
#